data_AF-A0A6P1M971-F1
#
_entry.id   AF-A0A6P1M971-F1
#
_cell.length_a   1.000
_cell.length_b   1.000
_cell.length_c   1.000
_cell.angle_alpha   90.00
_cell.angle_beta   90.00
_cell.angle_gamma   90.00
#
_symmetry.space_group_name_H-M   'P 1'
#
loop_
_entity.id
_entity.type
_entity.pdbx_description
1 polymer ?
#
loop_
_entity_poly.entity_id
_entity_poly.type
_entity_poly.pdbx_seq_one_letter_code
_entity_poly.pdbx_strand_id
1 'polypeptide(L)' 'MSIAELKSMSRDEQLLAMEILWEELSREDQQVESPAWHKEVLDERQSMVAEDSASYLTMDELKKRLRP' A
#
# COMPACT_ATOMS: atom_id res chain seq x y z
N MET A 1 6.14 -3.76 21.65
CA MET A 1 7.32 -3.96 20.79
C MET A 1 8.00 -2.61 20.59
N SER A 2 9.25 -2.47 20.99
CA SER A 2 10.05 -1.26 20.84
C SER A 2 10.92 -1.33 19.58
N ILE A 3 11.36 -0.17 19.10
CA ILE A 3 12.30 -0.06 17.98
C ILE A 3 13.63 -0.76 18.31
N ALA A 4 14.04 -0.76 19.59
CA ALA A 4 15.25 -1.43 20.03
C ALA A 4 15.13 -2.97 19.92
N GLU A 5 13.97 -3.54 20.28
CA GLU A 5 13.69 -4.97 20.16
C GLU A 5 13.66 -5.44 18.70
N LEU A 6 13.04 -4.66 17.80
CA LEU A 6 13.02 -4.96 16.36
C LEU A 6 14.44 -5.01 15.75
N LYS A 7 15.35 -4.16 16.22
CA LYS A 7 16.74 -4.13 15.74
C LYS A 7 17.55 -5.34 16.21
N SER A 8 17.17 -5.98 17.31
CA SER A 8 17.83 -7.19 17.82
C SER A 8 17.35 -8.50 17.18
N MET A 9 16.23 -8.46 16.44
CA MET A 9 15.69 -9.62 15.73
C MET A 9 16.52 -9.98 14.49
N SER A 10 16.57 -11.28 14.18
CA SER A 10 17.02 -11.77 12.88
C SER A 10 16.09 -11.30 11.76
N ARG A 11 16.53 -11.43 10.50
CA ARG A 11 15.73 -11.03 9.34
C ARG A 11 14.42 -11.80 9.25
N ASP A 12 14.45 -13.09 9.55
CA ASP A 12 13.27 -13.96 9.48
C ASP A 12 12.26 -13.60 10.58
N GLU A 13 12.75 -13.29 11.79
CA GLU A 13 11.91 -12.82 12.89
C GLU A 13 11.27 -11.45 12.59
N GLN A 14 12.00 -10.54 11.96
CA GLN A 14 11.44 -9.26 11.52
C GLN A 14 10.33 -9.43 10.47
N LEU A 15 10.53 -10.33 9.50
CA LEU A 15 9.52 -10.61 8.48
C LEU A 15 8.27 -11.24 9.11
N LEU A 16 8.45 -12.20 10.01
CA LEU A 16 7.34 -12.80 10.74
C LEU A 16 6.57 -11.77 11.59
N ALA A 17 7.28 -10.89 12.29
CA ALA A 17 6.67 -9.82 13.06
C ALA A 17 5.88 -8.84 12.17
N MET A 18 6.39 -8.55 10.97
CA MET A 18 5.69 -7.72 9.98
C MET A 18 4.41 -8.39 9.48
N GLU A 19 4.44 -9.69 9.17
CA GLU A 19 3.25 -10.44 8.74
C GLU A 19 2.17 -10.49 9.82
N ILE A 20 2.56 -10.78 11.07
CA ILE A 20 1.62 -10.80 12.20
C ILE A 20 0.99 -9.41 12.40
N LEU A 21 1.80 -8.36 12.35
CA LEU A 21 1.30 -6.99 12.47
C LEU A 21 0.35 -6.65 11.31
N TRP A 22 0.70 -7.06 10.09
CA TRP A 22 -0.13 -6.83 8.91
C TRP A 22 -1.47 -7.56 8.99
N GLU A 23 -1.47 -8.81 9.44
CA GLU A 23 -2.70 -9.59 9.67
C GLU A 23 -3.62 -8.89 10.66
N GLU A 24 -3.09 -8.43 11.79
CA GLU A 24 -3.88 -7.71 12.79
C GLU A 24 -4.43 -6.37 12.27
N LEU A 25 -3.62 -5.59 11.55
CA LEU A 25 -4.02 -4.29 10.99
C LEU A 25 -5.02 -4.40 9.82
N SER A 26 -5.04 -5.54 9.12
CA SER A 26 -5.90 -5.75 7.96
C SER A 26 -7.26 -6.37 8.31
N ARG A 27 -7.51 -6.67 9.58
CA ARG A 27 -8.82 -7.17 10.03
C ARG A 27 -9.93 -6.14 9.81
N GLU A 28 -11.07 -6.63 9.36
CA GLU A 28 -12.23 -5.82 8.96
C GLU A 28 -12.86 -5.04 10.13
N ASP A 29 -12.67 -5.50 11.36
CA ASP A 29 -13.18 -4.86 12.58
C ASP A 29 -12.49 -3.51 12.89
N GLN A 30 -11.37 -3.22 12.23
CA GLN A 30 -10.63 -1.96 12.35
C GLN A 30 -10.60 -1.17 11.03
N GLN A 31 -11.51 -1.46 10.09
CA GLN A 31 -11.59 -0.69 8.85
C GLN A 31 -11.89 0.78 9.12
N VAL A 32 -10.94 1.63 8.76
CA VAL A 32 -11.12 3.07 8.73
C VAL A 32 -11.94 3.41 7.49
N GLU A 33 -13.02 4.18 7.67
CA GLU A 33 -13.77 4.68 6.53
C GLU A 33 -12.84 5.47 5.61
N SER A 34 -12.90 5.15 4.32
CA SER A 34 -12.18 5.94 3.32
C SER A 34 -12.66 7.39 3.37
N PRO A 35 -11.75 8.37 3.28
CA PRO A 35 -12.16 9.77 3.17
C PRO A 35 -13.13 9.99 2.00
N ALA A 36 -14.06 10.94 2.14
CA ALA A 36 -15.08 11.21 1.12
C ALA A 36 -14.48 11.48 -0.28
N TRP A 37 -13.35 12.19 -0.34
CA TRP A 37 -12.64 12.50 -1.59
C TRP A 37 -12.06 11.25 -2.28
N HIS A 38 -11.82 10.16 -1.56
CA HIS A 38 -11.20 8.96 -2.13
C HIS A 38 -12.07 8.37 -3.23
N LYS A 39 -13.40 8.38 -3.04
CA LYS A 39 -14.35 7.93 -4.04
C LYS A 39 -14.27 8.76 -5.32
N GLU A 40 -14.23 10.08 -5.19
CA GLU A 40 -14.18 10.99 -6.34
C GLU A 40 -12.95 10.72 -7.23
N VAL A 41 -11.78 10.49 -6.61
CA VAL A 41 -10.53 10.14 -7.31
C VAL A 41 -10.62 8.78 -7.99
N LEU A 42 -11.26 7.79 -7.35
CA LEU A 42 -11.44 6.46 -7.95
C LEU A 42 -12.40 6.50 -9.14
N ASP A 43 -13.51 7.23 -9.00
CA ASP A 43 -14.50 7.41 -10.06
C ASP A 43 -13.87 8.11 -11.28
N GLU A 44 -13.09 9.18 -11.07
CA GLU A 44 -12.34 9.87 -12.14
C GLU A 44 -11.40 8.91 -12.88
N ARG A 45 -10.59 8.14 -12.14
CA ARG A 45 -9.65 7.19 -12.73
C ARG A 45 -10.36 6.07 -13.48
N GLN A 46 -11.49 5.60 -12.97
CA GLN A 46 -12.29 4.57 -13.62
C GLN A 46 -12.88 5.08 -14.94
N SER A 47 -13.36 6.32 -14.98
CA SER A 47 -13.79 6.98 -16.23
C SER A 47 -12.65 7.08 -17.25
N MET A 48 -11.45 7.49 -16.83
CA MET A 48 -10.31 7.57 -17.74
C MET A 48 -9.95 6.22 -18.36
N VAL A 49 -10.06 5.14 -17.59
CA VAL A 49 -9.85 3.78 -18.10
C VAL A 49 -10.94 3.39 -19.09
N ALA A 50 -12.20 3.68 -18.78
CA ALA A 50 -13.33 3.35 -19.66
C ALA A 50 -13.33 4.16 -20.98
N GLU A 51 -12.78 5.37 -20.95
CA GLU A 51 -12.65 6.25 -22.11
C GLU A 51 -11.34 6.03 -22.91
N ASP A 52 -10.54 5.02 -22.56
CA ASP A 52 -9.20 4.77 -23.12
C ASP A 52 -8.25 5.99 -23.04
N SER A 53 -8.51 6.93 -22.11
CA SER A 53 -7.73 8.15 -21.89
C SER A 53 -6.71 8.03 -20.75
N ALA A 54 -6.74 6.91 -20.02
CA ALA A 54 -5.80 6.60 -18.96
C ALA A 54 -4.37 6.39 -19.50
N SER A 55 -3.39 7.00 -18.84
CA SER A 55 -1.97 6.75 -19.09
C SER A 55 -1.45 5.66 -18.17
N TYR A 56 -0.78 4.66 -18.75
CA TYR A 56 -0.19 3.54 -18.02
C TYR A 56 1.33 3.66 -18.00
N LEU A 57 1.93 3.12 -16.94
CA LEU A 57 3.38 2.98 -16.82
C LEU A 57 3.72 1.50 -16.70
N THR A 58 4.70 1.06 -17.47
CA THR A 58 5.35 -0.22 -17.26
C THR A 58 6.07 -0.24 -15.92
N MET A 59 6.32 -1.44 -15.39
CA MET A 59 7.07 -1.61 -14.15
C MET A 59 8.48 -0.99 -14.23
N ASP A 60 9.12 -1.04 -15.41
CA ASP A 60 10.44 -0.45 -15.61
C ASP A 60 10.40 1.08 -15.65
N GLU A 61 9.36 1.68 -16.23
CA GLU A 61 9.14 3.14 -16.18
C GLU A 61 8.84 3.61 -14.76
N LEU A 62 8.01 2.87 -14.02
CA LEU A 62 7.72 3.16 -12.62
C LEU A 62 9.00 3.13 -11.76
N LYS A 63 9.81 2.08 -11.90
CA LYS A 63 11.11 1.97 -11.21
C LYS A 63 12.04 3.12 -11.56
N LYS A 64 12.08 3.56 -12.83
CA LYS A 64 12.88 4.73 -13.24
C LYS A 64 12.42 6.00 -12.54
N ARG A 65 11.10 6.23 -12.44
CA ARG A 65 10.50 7.41 -11.83
C ARG A 65 10.70 7.49 -10.31
N LEU A 66 10.66 6.34 -9.62
CA LEU A 66 10.73 6.27 -8.15
C LEU A 66 12.14 6.05 -7.60
N ARG A 67 13.18 6.00 -8.45
CA ARG A 67 14.56 5.96 -7.96
C ARG A 67 14.89 7.30 -7.27
N PRO A 68 15.39 7.28 -6.02
CA PRO A 68 15.79 8.49 -5.30
C PRO A 68 16.96 9.20 -5.98
#